data_AF-A0A536BMN9-F1
#
_entry.id   AF-A0A536BMN9-F1
#
_cell.length_a   1.000
_cell.length_b   1.000
_cell.length_c   1.000
_cell.angle_alpha   90.00
_cell.angle_beta   90.00
_cell.angle_gamma   90.00
#
_symmetry.space_group_name_H-M   'P 1'
#
loop_
_entity.id
_entity.type
_entity.pdbx_description
1 polymer ?
#
loop_
_entity_poly.entity_id
_entity_poly.type
_entity_poly.pdbx_seq_one_letter_code
_entity_poly.pdbx_strand_id
1 'polypeptide(L)'
;MDRSEVAGIPRIVVTVANPAAGADPERAQQKNRLYADAVRRHGGEPVLIDSATPPSARDEAFADMDGLLLSGGADVDPARYGQEVADSEATEPARDQLEETAWSVARRRALPVLGICRGMQAINVFSGGSLLQDLPGHIGRTFGSGTPATHPLRLVPGTRLARILSPTHVRGGVLTVNSYHHQAVRPADLAPGLLASGYAPSSAG
;
A
#
# COMPACT_ATOMS: atom_id res chain seq x y z
N MET A 1 -39.82 5.58 -13.79
CA MET A 1 -39.42 5.58 -12.37
C MET A 1 -37.94 5.30 -12.34
N ASP A 2 -37.14 6.36 -12.31
CA ASP A 2 -35.69 6.28 -12.25
C ASP A 2 -35.29 6.20 -10.77
N ARG A 3 -34.86 5.01 -10.32
CA ARG A 3 -34.21 4.85 -9.02
C ARG A 3 -32.78 5.34 -9.20
N SER A 4 -32.60 6.65 -9.11
CA SER A 4 -31.32 7.22 -8.69
C SER A 4 -31.07 6.71 -7.27
N GLU A 5 -30.45 5.54 -7.17
CA GLU A 5 -29.94 5.01 -5.92
C GLU A 5 -29.03 6.08 -5.33
N VAL A 6 -29.38 6.57 -4.14
CA VAL A 6 -28.44 7.35 -3.32
C VAL A 6 -27.32 6.37 -3.02
N ALA A 7 -26.24 6.41 -3.80
CA ALA A 7 -25.07 5.60 -3.54
C ALA A 7 -24.63 5.89 -2.10
N GLY A 8 -24.64 4.86 -1.25
CA GLY A 8 -24.20 4.97 0.13
C GLY A 8 -22.74 5.44 0.20
N ILE A 9 -22.33 5.91 1.38
CA ILE A 9 -20.92 6.26 1.62
C ILE A 9 -20.08 4.98 1.42
N PRO A 10 -19.11 4.94 0.48
CA PRO A 10 -18.36 3.73 0.20
C PRO A 10 -17.53 3.31 1.40
N ARG A 11 -17.64 2.05 1.80
CA ARG A 11 -16.91 1.43 2.90
C ARG A 11 -15.55 0.97 2.43
N ILE A 12 -14.50 1.65 2.88
CA ILE A 12 -13.13 1.35 2.50
C ILE A 12 -12.45 0.63 3.65
N VAL A 13 -12.16 -0.66 3.46
CA VAL A 13 -11.33 -1.40 4.42
C VAL A 13 -9.90 -0.91 4.30
N VAL A 14 -9.29 -0.55 5.43
CA VAL A 14 -7.92 -0.05 5.50
C VAL A 14 -7.11 -0.96 6.41
N THR A 15 -6.17 -1.70 5.83
CA THR A 15 -5.26 -2.54 6.64
C THR A 15 -4.19 -1.66 7.25
N VAL A 16 -3.95 -1.82 8.54
CA VAL A 16 -3.01 -0.98 9.30
C VAL A 16 -2.08 -1.80 10.19
N ALA A 17 -0.99 -1.17 10.63
CA ALA A 17 -0.12 -1.77 11.63
C ALA A 17 -0.87 -1.90 12.97
N ASN A 18 -0.61 -2.98 13.70
CA ASN A 18 -1.11 -3.16 15.06
C ASN A 18 -0.22 -2.36 16.02
N PRO A 19 -0.71 -1.28 16.66
CA PRO A 19 0.12 -0.47 17.55
C PRO A 19 0.67 -1.24 18.75
N ALA A 20 -0.03 -2.27 19.22
CA ALA A 20 0.40 -3.09 20.36
C ALA A 20 1.51 -4.10 20.02
N ALA A 21 1.75 -4.35 18.73
CA ALA A 21 2.77 -5.30 18.27
C ALA A 21 4.12 -4.62 17.91
N GLY A 22 4.16 -3.29 17.84
CA GLY A 22 5.32 -2.53 17.38
C GLY A 22 6.09 -1.82 18.50
N ALA A 23 7.32 -1.41 18.20
CA ALA A 23 8.19 -0.68 19.13
C ALA A 23 7.76 0.78 19.39
N ASP A 24 6.93 1.37 18.52
CA ASP A 24 6.42 2.74 18.64
C ASP A 24 4.89 2.78 18.42
N PRO A 25 4.10 2.46 19.46
CA PRO A 25 2.63 2.42 19.39
C PRO A 25 2.01 3.78 19.02
N GLU A 26 2.56 4.88 19.54
CA GLU A 26 2.04 6.22 19.29
C GLU A 26 2.17 6.61 17.82
N ARG A 27 3.34 6.33 17.21
CA ARG A 27 3.56 6.56 15.78
C ARG A 27 2.66 5.68 14.93
N ALA A 28 2.47 4.40 15.29
CA ALA A 28 1.56 3.52 14.59
C ALA A 28 0.12 4.08 14.62
N GLN A 29 -0.38 4.47 15.79
CA GLN A 29 -1.69 5.11 15.93
C GLN A 29 -1.82 6.41 15.12
N GLN A 30 -0.76 7.23 15.12
CA GLN A 30 -0.74 8.45 14.31
C GLN A 30 -0.86 8.14 12.81
N LYS A 31 -0.07 7.20 12.29
CA LYS A 31 -0.14 6.76 10.89
C LYS A 31 -1.53 6.20 10.55
N ASN A 32 -2.08 5.35 11.41
CA ASN A 32 -3.40 4.74 11.20
C ASN A 32 -4.51 5.81 11.09
N ARG A 33 -4.46 6.84 11.95
CA ARG A 33 -5.37 8.00 11.86
C ARG A 33 -5.22 8.76 10.55
N LEU A 34 -4.00 9.01 10.08
CA LEU A 34 -3.76 9.72 8.82
C LEU A 34 -4.34 8.98 7.61
N TYR A 35 -4.26 7.65 7.57
CA TYR A 35 -4.93 6.86 6.52
C TYR A 35 -6.45 6.98 6.60
N ALA A 36 -7.03 6.83 7.79
CA ALA A 36 -8.48 6.97 8.00
C ALA A 36 -8.98 8.37 7.60
N ASP A 37 -8.28 9.42 8.01
CA ASP A 37 -8.64 10.81 7.73
C ASP A 37 -8.54 11.14 6.23
N ALA A 38 -7.56 10.56 5.53
CA ALA A 38 -7.47 10.67 4.09
C ALA A 38 -8.69 10.06 3.39
N VAL A 39 -9.12 8.87 3.81
CA VAL A 39 -10.33 8.22 3.27
C VAL A 39 -11.58 9.09 3.55
N ARG A 40 -11.77 9.55 4.80
CA ARG A 40 -12.91 10.41 5.17
C ARG A 40 -12.95 11.70 4.37
N ARG A 41 -11.80 12.36 4.19
CA ARG A 41 -11.68 13.62 3.44
C ARG A 41 -12.16 13.48 1.98
N HIS A 42 -12.08 12.28 1.42
CA HIS A 42 -12.50 11.98 0.05
C HIS A 42 -13.86 11.27 -0.02
N GLY A 43 -14.65 11.31 1.06
CA GLY A 43 -16.04 10.87 1.07
C GLY A 43 -16.24 9.37 1.29
N GLY A 44 -15.22 8.63 1.74
CA GLY A 44 -15.36 7.22 2.14
C GLY A 44 -15.47 7.02 3.65
N GLU A 45 -16.02 5.87 4.06
CA GLU A 45 -16.04 5.40 5.44
C GLU A 45 -14.84 4.45 5.66
N PRO A 46 -13.82 4.83 6.45
CA PRO A 46 -12.70 3.92 6.72
C PRO A 46 -13.07 2.87 7.76
N VAL A 47 -12.85 1.60 7.43
CA VAL A 47 -12.92 0.46 8.35
C VAL A 47 -11.50 -0.02 8.61
N LEU A 48 -10.89 0.42 9.72
CA LEU A 48 -9.52 0.04 10.07
C LEU A 48 -9.48 -1.41 10.57
N ILE A 49 -8.59 -2.22 10.00
CA ILE A 49 -8.34 -3.60 10.44
C ILE A 49 -6.83 -3.85 10.60
N ASP A 50 -6.48 -4.63 11.61
CA ASP A 50 -5.11 -5.02 11.91
C ASP A 50 -5.02 -6.51 12.30
N SER A 51 -3.79 -6.96 12.61
CA SER A 51 -3.52 -8.35 12.98
C SER A 51 -4.16 -8.80 14.30
N ALA A 52 -4.69 -7.89 15.12
CA ALA A 52 -5.40 -8.19 16.36
C ALA A 52 -6.93 -8.15 16.21
N THR A 53 -7.45 -7.58 15.11
CA THR A 53 -8.89 -7.54 14.82
C THR A 53 -9.46 -8.97 14.81
N PRO A 54 -10.55 -9.28 15.54
CA PRO A 54 -11.07 -10.66 15.61
C PRO A 54 -11.47 -11.22 14.23
N PRO A 55 -11.34 -12.53 13.98
CA PRO A 55 -11.71 -13.14 12.70
C PRO A 55 -13.12 -12.80 12.21
N SER A 56 -14.13 -12.86 13.09
CA SER A 56 -15.52 -12.53 12.72
C SER A 56 -15.67 -11.08 12.25
N ALA A 57 -15.01 -10.13 12.91
CA ALA A 57 -15.03 -8.73 12.51
C ALA A 57 -14.28 -8.49 11.18
N ARG A 58 -13.23 -9.27 10.88
CA ARG A 58 -12.56 -9.25 9.57
C ARG A 58 -13.50 -9.76 8.49
N ASP A 59 -14.18 -10.87 8.73
CA ASP A 59 -15.10 -11.47 7.77
C ASP A 59 -16.26 -10.53 7.43
N GLU A 60 -16.84 -9.87 8.43
CA GLU A 60 -17.85 -8.82 8.25
C GLU A 60 -17.29 -7.64 7.43
N ALA A 61 -16.11 -7.14 7.78
CA ALA A 61 -15.47 -6.05 7.05
C ALA A 61 -15.20 -6.42 5.57
N PHE A 62 -14.77 -7.67 5.30
CA PHE A 62 -14.50 -8.16 3.95
C PHE A 62 -15.76 -8.46 3.15
N ALA A 63 -16.86 -8.84 3.79
CA ALA A 63 -18.15 -9.06 3.14
C ALA A 63 -18.73 -7.75 2.60
N ASP A 64 -18.65 -6.68 3.39
CA ASP A 64 -19.33 -5.40 3.10
C ASP A 64 -18.41 -4.29 2.58
N MET A 65 -17.14 -4.59 2.28
CA MET A 65 -16.24 -3.59 1.69
C MET A 65 -16.61 -3.23 0.24
N ASP A 66 -16.47 -1.96 -0.09
CA ASP A 66 -16.57 -1.40 -1.45
C ASP A 66 -15.19 -1.14 -2.07
N GLY A 67 -14.14 -1.14 -1.26
CA GLY A 67 -12.76 -0.96 -1.69
C GLY A 67 -11.76 -1.30 -0.59
N LEU A 68 -10.50 -1.48 -0.99
CA LEU A 68 -9.41 -1.87 -0.10
C LEU A 68 -8.26 -0.87 -0.20
N LEU A 69 -7.77 -0.41 0.95
CA LEU A 69 -6.53 0.34 1.08
C LEU A 69 -5.53 -0.47 1.89
N LEU A 70 -4.41 -0.84 1.27
CA LEU A 70 -3.28 -1.45 1.96
C LEU A 70 -2.27 -0.36 2.34
N SER A 71 -2.10 -0.14 3.64
CA SER A 71 -1.24 0.96 4.12
C SER A 71 0.25 0.62 4.11
N GLY A 72 1.09 1.65 4.25
CA GLY A 72 2.52 1.48 4.50
C GLY A 72 2.81 0.83 5.86
N GLY A 73 4.00 0.27 6.04
CA GLY A 73 4.35 -0.45 7.27
C GLY A 73 5.73 -1.09 7.18
N ALA A 74 5.95 -2.11 8.00
CA ALA A 74 7.11 -2.97 7.95
C ALA A 74 7.21 -3.74 6.63
N ASP A 75 8.33 -4.43 6.42
CA ASP A 75 8.53 -5.23 5.22
C ASP A 75 7.54 -6.41 5.12
N VAL A 76 7.34 -6.88 3.90
CA VAL A 76 6.64 -8.14 3.63
C VAL A 76 7.62 -9.28 3.87
N ASP A 77 7.19 -10.32 4.60
CA ASP A 77 8.02 -11.49 4.89
C ASP A 77 8.60 -12.12 3.60
N PRO A 78 9.94 -12.24 3.46
CA PRO A 78 10.60 -12.87 2.32
C PRO A 78 10.09 -14.26 1.93
N ALA A 79 9.62 -15.05 2.90
CA ALA A 79 9.04 -16.35 2.65
C ALA A 79 7.81 -16.27 1.73
N ARG A 80 7.10 -15.13 1.70
CA ARG A 80 5.93 -14.91 0.84
C ARG A 80 6.26 -14.81 -0.65
N TYR A 81 7.52 -14.54 -0.99
CA TYR A 81 8.00 -14.51 -2.38
C TYR A 81 9.21 -15.43 -2.59
N GLY A 82 9.34 -16.47 -1.76
CA GLY A 82 10.28 -17.57 -1.96
C GLY A 82 11.75 -17.20 -1.76
N GLN A 83 12.03 -16.20 -0.93
CA GLN A 83 13.41 -15.80 -0.59
C GLN A 83 13.68 -15.96 0.90
N GLU A 84 14.95 -16.17 1.24
CA GLU A 84 15.44 -16.08 2.61
C GLU A 84 15.54 -14.61 3.05
N VAL A 85 15.54 -14.37 4.37
CA VAL A 85 15.78 -13.04 4.92
C VAL A 85 17.24 -12.65 4.68
N ALA A 86 17.46 -11.68 3.79
CA ALA A 86 18.79 -11.10 3.55
C ALA A 86 18.90 -9.74 4.24
N ASP A 87 18.02 -8.81 3.87
CA ASP A 87 18.05 -7.41 4.33
C ASP A 87 16.68 -6.90 4.80
N SER A 88 15.62 -7.72 4.73
CA SER A 88 14.29 -7.30 5.19
C SER A 88 14.26 -7.06 6.70
N GLU A 89 13.59 -5.98 7.10
CA GLU A 89 13.52 -5.54 8.49
C GLU A 89 12.08 -5.57 9.04
N ALA A 90 11.96 -5.90 10.33
CA ALA A 90 10.75 -5.70 11.13
C ALA A 90 9.45 -6.33 10.57
N THR A 91 9.52 -7.43 9.81
CA THR A 91 8.37 -8.09 9.14
C THR A 91 7.19 -8.36 10.07
N GLU A 92 5.96 -8.31 9.53
CA GLU A 92 4.71 -8.57 10.26
C GLU A 92 3.92 -9.77 9.66
N PRO A 93 4.32 -11.05 9.88
CA PRO A 93 3.70 -12.20 9.20
C PRO A 93 2.18 -12.34 9.39
N ALA A 94 1.67 -11.95 10.57
CA ALA A 94 0.23 -11.95 10.85
C ALA A 94 -0.52 -10.88 10.02
N ARG A 95 0.13 -9.76 9.74
CA ARG A 95 -0.39 -8.73 8.84
C ARG A 95 -0.29 -9.17 7.39
N ASP A 96 0.79 -9.84 6.99
CA ASP A 96 0.89 -10.44 5.65
C ASP A 96 -0.27 -11.39 5.37
N GLN A 97 -0.60 -12.26 6.33
CA GLN A 97 -1.74 -13.16 6.21
C GLN A 97 -3.08 -12.42 6.08
N LEU A 98 -3.27 -11.37 6.87
CA LEU A 98 -4.48 -10.53 6.82
C LEU A 98 -4.62 -9.85 5.46
N GLU A 99 -3.55 -9.21 4.99
CA GLU A 99 -3.56 -8.44 3.75
C GLU A 99 -3.68 -9.36 2.52
N GLU A 100 -3.08 -10.55 2.53
CA GLU A 100 -3.27 -11.55 1.47
C GLU A 100 -4.73 -12.00 1.38
N THR A 101 -5.37 -12.22 2.54
CA THR A 101 -6.80 -12.58 2.60
C THR A 101 -7.67 -11.43 2.06
N ALA A 102 -7.44 -10.20 2.50
CA ALA A 102 -8.15 -9.02 2.04
C ALA A 102 -7.98 -8.81 0.52
N TRP A 103 -6.74 -8.93 0.02
CA TRP A 103 -6.40 -8.85 -1.39
C TRP A 103 -7.14 -9.91 -2.21
N SER A 104 -7.14 -11.16 -1.76
CA SER A 104 -7.83 -12.27 -2.42
C SER A 104 -9.34 -12.02 -2.51
N VAL A 105 -9.98 -11.52 -1.44
CA VAL A 105 -11.40 -11.14 -1.46
C VAL A 105 -11.66 -9.99 -2.44
N ALA A 106 -10.88 -8.92 -2.37
CA ALA A 106 -11.03 -7.75 -3.25
C ALA A 106 -10.88 -8.13 -4.73
N ARG A 107 -9.91 -8.99 -5.06
CA ARG A 107 -9.73 -9.53 -6.41
C ARG A 107 -10.91 -10.35 -6.89
N ARG A 108 -11.41 -11.29 -6.07
CA ARG A 108 -12.57 -12.12 -6.44
C ARG A 108 -13.83 -11.29 -6.71
N ARG A 109 -13.99 -10.20 -5.98
CA ARG A 109 -15.12 -9.27 -6.09
C ARG A 109 -14.87 -8.12 -7.10
N ALA A 110 -13.70 -8.08 -7.75
CA ALA A 110 -13.26 -7.01 -8.65
C ALA A 110 -13.36 -5.59 -8.04
N LEU A 111 -13.09 -5.47 -6.73
CA LEU A 111 -13.13 -4.19 -6.02
C LEU A 111 -11.89 -3.34 -6.30
N PRO A 112 -12.01 -2.00 -6.27
CA PRO A 112 -10.86 -1.10 -6.35
C PRO A 112 -9.92 -1.29 -5.15
N VAL A 113 -8.62 -1.37 -5.43
CA VAL A 113 -7.57 -1.49 -4.42
C VAL A 113 -6.52 -0.38 -4.59
N LEU A 114 -6.07 0.20 -3.49
CA LEU A 114 -4.95 1.14 -3.43
C LEU A 114 -3.90 0.63 -2.43
N GLY A 115 -2.69 0.37 -2.90
CA GLY A 115 -1.54 0.04 -2.04
C GLY A 115 -0.60 1.23 -1.92
N ILE A 116 -0.20 1.57 -0.69
CA ILE A 116 0.74 2.68 -0.40
C ILE A 116 2.00 2.13 0.24
N CYS A 117 3.18 2.44 -0.32
CA CYS A 117 4.48 1.97 0.18
C CYS A 117 4.49 0.44 0.29
N ARG A 118 4.56 -0.12 1.50
CA ARG A 118 4.36 -1.55 1.78
C ARG A 118 3.15 -2.13 1.07
N GLY A 119 2.00 -1.46 1.10
CA GLY A 119 0.78 -1.98 0.45
C GLY A 119 0.94 -2.19 -1.05
N MET A 120 1.76 -1.38 -1.73
CA MET A 120 2.10 -1.58 -3.14
C MET A 120 2.98 -2.82 -3.34
N GLN A 121 3.97 -3.01 -2.46
CA GLN A 121 4.87 -4.17 -2.46
C GLN A 121 4.08 -5.46 -2.16
N ALA A 122 3.17 -5.42 -1.20
CA ALA A 122 2.27 -6.52 -0.86
C ALA A 122 1.39 -6.93 -2.04
N ILE A 123 0.82 -5.97 -2.79
CA ILE A 123 0.08 -6.27 -4.02
C ILE A 123 0.95 -7.01 -5.04
N ASN A 124 2.21 -6.60 -5.20
CA ASN A 124 3.15 -7.29 -6.09
C ASN A 124 3.39 -8.74 -5.64
N VAL A 125 3.76 -8.93 -4.37
CA VAL A 125 4.04 -10.24 -3.78
C VAL A 125 2.83 -11.17 -3.86
N PHE A 126 1.64 -10.71 -3.44
CA PHE A 126 0.42 -11.51 -3.49
C PHE A 126 -0.11 -11.74 -4.92
N SER A 127 0.50 -11.11 -5.92
CA SER A 127 0.23 -11.37 -7.34
C SER A 127 1.27 -12.29 -7.98
N GLY A 128 2.25 -12.77 -7.22
CA GLY A 128 3.31 -13.67 -7.68
C GLY A 128 4.60 -12.98 -8.12
N GLY A 129 4.82 -11.72 -7.72
CA GLY A 129 6.09 -11.02 -7.88
C GLY A 129 7.02 -11.20 -6.67
N SER A 130 8.22 -10.63 -6.77
CA SER A 130 9.23 -10.60 -5.71
C SER A 130 9.58 -9.17 -5.30
N LEU A 131 10.48 -9.01 -4.34
CA LEU A 131 11.03 -7.71 -3.93
C LEU A 131 12.56 -7.74 -3.97
N LEU A 132 13.14 -6.58 -4.27
CA LEU A 132 14.51 -6.26 -3.86
C LEU A 132 14.46 -5.86 -2.38
N GLN A 133 15.10 -6.64 -1.51
CA GLN A 133 15.02 -6.48 -0.06
C GLN A 133 15.74 -5.24 0.48
N ASP A 134 16.72 -4.71 -0.25
CA ASP A 134 17.35 -3.43 0.08
C ASP A 134 17.76 -2.62 -1.14
N LEU A 135 17.55 -1.31 -1.03
CA LEU A 135 17.86 -0.29 -2.01
C LEU A 135 18.62 0.84 -1.29
N PRO A 136 19.95 0.73 -1.23
CA PRO A 136 20.78 1.70 -0.53
C PRO A 136 20.52 3.14 -0.99
N GLY A 137 20.38 4.05 -0.02
CA GLY A 137 20.20 5.49 -0.28
C GLY A 137 18.80 5.90 -0.73
N HIS A 138 17.83 4.98 -0.75
CA HIS A 138 16.45 5.30 -1.12
C HIS A 138 15.57 5.72 0.05
N ILE A 139 15.96 5.40 1.29
CA ILE A 139 15.24 5.75 2.50
C ILE A 139 15.83 7.00 3.18
N GLY A 140 14.97 7.90 3.63
CA GLY A 140 15.35 9.08 4.42
C GLY A 140 15.17 8.87 5.93
N ARG A 141 14.97 9.96 6.67
CA ARG A 141 14.61 9.87 8.10
C ARG A 141 13.25 9.18 8.27
N THR A 142 13.06 8.52 9.40
CA THR A 142 11.79 7.86 9.73
C THR A 142 10.66 8.88 9.84
N PHE A 143 9.43 8.44 9.53
CA PHE A 143 8.24 9.29 9.66
C PHE A 143 8.15 9.92 11.06
N GLY A 144 7.96 11.24 11.10
CA GLY A 144 7.86 12.01 12.36
C GLY A 144 9.19 12.45 12.96
N SER A 145 10.34 11.99 12.44
CA SER A 145 11.67 12.37 12.96
C SER A 145 12.45 13.34 12.06
N GLY A 146 11.89 13.79 10.94
CA GLY A 146 12.46 14.86 10.11
C GLY A 146 11.96 14.85 8.67
N THR A 147 12.67 15.54 7.79
CA THR A 147 12.33 15.62 6.37
C THR A 147 12.56 14.26 5.70
N PRO A 148 11.59 13.72 4.95
CA PRO A 148 11.83 12.52 4.16
C PRO A 148 12.90 12.74 3.10
N ALA A 149 13.52 11.64 2.67
CA ALA A 149 14.19 11.65 1.37
C ALA A 149 13.15 11.94 0.28
N THR A 150 13.59 12.56 -0.81
CA THR A 150 12.73 12.77 -1.97
C THR A 150 13.47 12.37 -3.23
N HIS A 151 12.73 11.91 -4.23
CA HIS A 151 13.29 11.54 -5.52
C HIS A 151 12.28 11.82 -6.64
N PRO A 152 12.73 11.92 -7.89
CA PRO A 152 11.82 12.00 -9.03
C PRO A 152 11.11 10.66 -9.24
N LEU A 153 9.83 10.74 -9.56
CA LEU A 153 9.01 9.65 -10.08
C LEU A 153 8.56 10.05 -11.49
N ARG A 154 9.00 9.29 -12.49
CA ARG A 154 8.55 9.44 -13.88
C ARG A 154 7.33 8.58 -14.11
N LEU A 155 6.20 9.19 -14.45
CA LEU A 155 4.96 8.48 -14.76
C LEU A 155 5.05 7.83 -16.14
N VAL A 156 4.45 6.65 -16.26
CA VAL A 156 4.31 5.97 -17.54
C VAL A 156 3.08 6.54 -18.26
N PRO A 157 3.21 7.11 -19.47
CA PRO A 157 2.08 7.65 -20.23
C PRO A 157 0.98 6.61 -20.48
N GLY A 158 -0.28 7.05 -20.52
CA GLY A 158 -1.43 6.18 -20.77
C GLY A 158 -1.92 5.38 -19.54
N THR A 159 -1.16 5.35 -18.46
CA THR A 159 -1.57 4.64 -17.23
C THR A 159 -2.65 5.39 -16.45
N ARG A 160 -3.37 4.68 -15.57
CA ARG A 160 -4.37 5.29 -14.68
C ARG A 160 -3.74 6.35 -13.77
N LEU A 161 -2.55 6.07 -13.24
CA LEU A 161 -1.80 7.01 -12.39
C LEU A 161 -1.47 8.30 -13.16
N ALA A 162 -0.96 8.18 -14.39
CA ALA A 162 -0.71 9.34 -15.25
C ALA A 162 -1.98 10.17 -15.48
N ARG A 163 -3.13 9.55 -15.75
CA ARG A 163 -4.40 10.27 -15.93
C ARG A 163 -4.87 10.99 -14.67
N ILE A 164 -4.66 10.41 -13.50
CA ILE A 164 -5.05 11.01 -12.22
C ILE A 164 -4.18 12.24 -11.90
N LEU A 165 -2.86 12.16 -12.15
CA LEU A 165 -1.90 13.17 -11.71
C LEU A 165 -1.57 14.26 -12.75
N SER A 166 -1.66 13.94 -14.05
CA SER A 166 -1.27 14.86 -15.13
C SER A 166 -2.07 16.17 -15.19
N PRO A 167 -3.39 16.21 -14.93
CA PRO A 167 -4.17 17.45 -15.05
C PRO A 167 -3.75 18.55 -14.07
N THR A 168 -3.00 18.23 -13.01
CA THR A 168 -2.82 19.13 -11.87
C THR A 168 -1.37 19.31 -11.42
N HIS A 169 -0.44 18.38 -11.73
CA HIS A 169 0.85 18.37 -11.02
C HIS A 169 2.10 18.07 -11.86
N VAL A 170 1.99 17.73 -13.15
CA VAL A 170 3.11 17.07 -13.84
C VAL A 170 3.44 17.69 -15.20
N ARG A 171 4.28 18.74 -15.22
CA ARG A 171 4.93 19.18 -16.47
C ARG A 171 6.02 18.19 -16.85
N GLY A 172 5.94 17.60 -18.04
CA GLY A 172 6.97 16.67 -18.56
C GLY A 172 6.94 15.25 -17.98
N GLY A 173 5.86 14.85 -17.29
CA GLY A 173 5.69 13.47 -16.81
C GLY A 173 6.49 13.08 -15.55
N VAL A 174 7.18 14.03 -14.90
CA VAL A 174 7.97 13.79 -13.68
C VAL A 174 7.44 14.61 -12.51
N LEU A 175 7.32 13.98 -11.34
CA LEU A 175 6.98 14.62 -10.07
C LEU A 175 7.97 14.22 -8.98
N THR A 176 8.13 15.09 -7.97
CA THR A 176 8.92 14.77 -6.77
C THR A 176 8.03 14.11 -5.73
N VAL A 177 8.44 12.96 -5.21
CA VAL A 177 7.73 12.22 -4.15
C VAL A 177 8.65 12.01 -2.95
N ASN A 178 8.07 11.80 -1.77
CA ASN A 178 8.82 11.37 -0.60
C ASN A 178 9.18 9.88 -0.69
N SER A 179 10.18 9.47 0.08
CA SER A 179 10.51 8.05 0.29
C SER A 179 10.81 7.74 1.76
N TYR A 180 10.17 6.68 2.23
CA TYR A 180 10.31 6.08 3.55
C TYR A 180 10.49 4.56 3.45
N HIS A 181 10.93 4.05 2.29
CA HIS A 181 11.13 2.62 2.07
C HIS A 181 12.53 2.36 1.53
N HIS A 182 13.07 1.20 1.91
CA HIS A 182 14.34 0.69 1.39
C HIS A 182 14.12 -0.51 0.47
N GLN A 183 12.94 -1.13 0.43
CA GLN A 183 12.63 -2.19 -0.53
C GLN A 183 12.06 -1.63 -1.85
N ALA A 184 12.21 -2.37 -2.95
CA ALA A 184 11.68 -1.96 -4.25
C ALA A 184 11.19 -3.15 -5.10
N VAL A 185 10.40 -2.84 -6.13
CA VAL A 185 10.05 -3.78 -7.20
C VAL A 185 10.84 -3.38 -8.44
N ARG A 186 11.82 -4.19 -8.85
CA ARG A 186 12.51 -3.99 -10.13
C ARG A 186 11.64 -4.53 -11.27
N PRO A 187 11.90 -4.16 -12.54
CA PRO A 187 11.17 -4.70 -13.68
C PRO A 187 11.14 -6.24 -13.72
N ALA A 188 12.23 -6.91 -13.30
CA ALA A 188 12.32 -8.37 -13.24
C ALA A 188 11.53 -9.01 -12.09
N ASP A 189 11.19 -8.24 -11.06
CA ASP A 189 10.46 -8.70 -9.88
C ASP A 189 8.94 -8.40 -9.97
N LEU A 190 8.51 -7.70 -11.02
CA LEU A 190 7.11 -7.30 -11.19
C LEU A 190 6.23 -8.52 -11.49
N ALA A 191 5.14 -8.65 -10.73
CA ALA A 191 4.22 -9.77 -10.85
C ALA A 191 3.55 -9.83 -12.24
N PRO A 192 3.28 -11.03 -12.77
CA PRO A 192 2.51 -11.19 -14.00
C PRO A 192 1.13 -10.52 -13.91
N GLY A 193 0.73 -9.84 -14.98
CA GLY A 193 -0.57 -9.16 -15.05
C GLY A 193 -0.63 -7.79 -14.37
N LEU A 194 0.46 -7.36 -13.72
CA LEU A 194 0.61 -5.97 -13.26
C LEU A 194 1.34 -5.13 -14.32
N LEU A 195 1.06 -3.83 -14.31
CA LEU A 195 1.70 -2.85 -15.18
C LEU A 195 2.36 -1.76 -14.32
N ALA A 196 3.65 -1.55 -14.50
CA ALA A 196 4.35 -0.43 -13.88
C ALA A 196 3.77 0.91 -14.36
N SER A 197 3.37 1.75 -13.40
CA SER A 197 2.75 3.05 -13.67
C SER A 197 3.66 4.25 -13.44
N GLY A 198 4.85 4.01 -12.87
CA GLY A 198 5.90 5.01 -12.73
C GLY A 198 7.22 4.36 -12.30
N TYR A 199 8.32 5.06 -12.55
CA TYR A 199 9.67 4.60 -12.23
C TYR A 199 10.49 5.71 -11.58
N ALA A 200 11.34 5.33 -10.63
CA ALA A 200 12.39 6.17 -10.08
C ALA A 200 13.75 5.65 -10.58
N PRO A 201 14.72 6.51 -10.88
CA PRO A 201 16.08 6.07 -11.21
C PRO A 201 16.74 5.44 -9.99
N SER A 202 17.46 4.33 -10.20
CA SER A 202 18.23 3.63 -9.18
C SER A 202 19.49 3.02 -9.78
N SER A 203 20.54 2.87 -8.97
CA SER A 203 21.74 2.11 -9.34
C SER A 203 21.53 0.59 -9.31
N ALA A 204 20.42 0.11 -8.74
CA ALA A 204 20.11 -1.32 -8.61
C ALA A 204 19.33 -1.91 -9.79
N GLY A 205 19.17 -1.16 -10.88
CA GLY A 205 18.33 -1.51 -12.05
C GLY A 205 16.87 -1.12 -11.85
#